data_AF-A0A0R3WLI8-F1
#
_entry.id   AF-A0A0R3WLI8-F1
#
_cell.length_a   1.000
_cell.length_b   1.000
_cell.length_c   1.000
_cell.angle_alpha   90.00
_cell.angle_beta   90.00
_cell.angle_gamma   90.00
#
_symmetry.space_group_name_H-M   'P 1'
#
loop_
_entity.id
_entity.type
_entity.pdbx_description
1 polymer ?
#
loop_
_entity_poly.entity_id
_entity_poly.type
_entity_poly.pdbx_seq_one_letter_code
_entity_poly.pdbx_strand_id
1 'polypeptide(L)'
;CFEGGKEKCAQYWPEGSAQTFNSKKRSVEVWKESEGSSGSVIRRQLKIRPSGEASPWTVTQFQFTGWGHNDLPDMESFYNLVVIQNNILATHSVGYGFGPTVVHCSDGVGPTGTFMVACFLLDRLRMNPQSVDIIGTILATQKWRANLAQTWSQLQFLYNFVDFCIDRENIGTRSLAPSTRIMPYEAPVEYDSPVDPFQSNAVE
;
A
#
# COMPACT_ATOMS: atom_id res chain seq x y z
N CYS A 1 -9.99 16.03 -8.47
CA CYS A 1 -9.99 16.20 -7.00
C CYS A 1 -9.63 17.65 -6.68
N PHE A 2 -10.52 18.36 -6.00
CA PHE A 2 -10.28 19.74 -5.57
C PHE A 2 -10.27 19.78 -4.04
N GLU A 3 -9.21 20.32 -3.47
CA GLU A 3 -9.06 20.53 -2.03
C GLU A 3 -8.69 21.99 -1.80
N GLY A 4 -9.46 22.71 -0.97
CA GLY A 4 -9.24 24.13 -0.72
C GLY A 4 -9.27 24.99 -1.99
N GLY A 5 -10.08 24.61 -2.99
CA GLY A 5 -10.21 25.33 -4.27
C GLY A 5 -9.07 25.08 -5.28
N LYS A 6 -8.08 24.25 -4.94
CA LYS A 6 -6.97 23.90 -5.84
C LYS A 6 -7.15 22.50 -6.39
N GLU A 7 -6.92 22.32 -7.69
CA GLU A 7 -6.86 20.99 -8.30
C GLU A 7 -5.62 20.25 -7.79
N LYS A 8 -5.83 19.09 -7.17
CA LYS A 8 -4.79 18.24 -6.60
C LYS A 8 -4.48 17.03 -7.46
N CYS A 9 -5.48 16.54 -8.18
CA CYS A 9 -5.38 15.38 -9.07
C CYS A 9 -6.48 15.49 -10.13
N ALA A 10 -6.10 15.40 -11.40
CA ALA A 10 -7.06 15.35 -12.50
C ALA A 10 -7.93 14.10 -12.38
N GLN A 11 -9.17 14.20 -12.85
CA GLN A 11 -10.03 13.03 -12.94
C GLN A 11 -9.53 12.11 -14.07
N TYR A 12 -9.02 10.93 -13.71
CA TYR A 12 -8.49 9.94 -14.65
C TYR A 12 -9.44 8.75 -14.86
N TRP A 13 -10.72 8.92 -14.53
CA TRP A 13 -11.79 7.95 -14.73
C TRP A 13 -13.01 8.60 -15.40
N PRO A 14 -13.90 7.81 -16.03
CA PRO A 14 -15.07 8.36 -16.72
C PRO A 14 -16.04 9.07 -15.77
N GLU A 15 -16.52 10.24 -16.18
CA GLU A 15 -17.65 10.90 -15.51
C GLU A 15 -18.95 10.12 -15.75
N GLY A 16 -19.20 9.74 -17.02
CA GLY A 16 -20.28 8.85 -17.42
C GLY A 16 -19.94 7.36 -17.29
N SER A 17 -20.45 6.54 -18.22
CA SER A 17 -20.25 5.09 -18.22
C SER A 17 -18.91 4.66 -18.83
N ALA A 18 -18.40 5.38 -19.83
CA ALA A 18 -17.16 5.03 -20.51
C ALA A 18 -16.41 6.26 -21.03
N GLN A 19 -15.08 6.17 -21.10
CA GLN A 19 -14.22 7.19 -21.68
C GLN A 19 -12.91 6.56 -22.17
N THR A 20 -12.39 7.05 -23.30
CA THR A 20 -11.05 6.68 -23.79
C THR A 20 -10.02 7.69 -23.28
N PHE A 21 -8.95 7.18 -22.68
CA PHE A 21 -7.81 7.97 -22.21
C PHE A 21 -6.61 7.69 -23.10
N ASN A 22 -5.96 8.76 -23.57
CA ASN A 22 -4.84 8.68 -24.50
C ASN A 22 -3.58 9.30 -23.89
N SER A 23 -2.45 8.67 -24.15
CA SER A 23 -1.10 9.19 -23.91
C SER A 23 -0.31 9.14 -25.22
N LYS A 24 0.89 9.74 -25.25
CA LYS A 24 1.77 9.71 -26.43
C LYS A 24 2.09 8.30 -26.94
N LYS A 25 2.00 7.28 -26.08
CA LYS A 25 2.44 5.90 -26.38
C LYS A 25 1.33 4.85 -26.26
N ARG A 26 0.21 5.17 -25.62
CA ARG A 26 -0.83 4.19 -25.25
C ARG A 26 -2.21 4.84 -25.26
N SER A 27 -3.21 4.05 -25.63
CA SER A 27 -4.63 4.37 -25.51
C SER A 27 -5.30 3.28 -24.66
N VAL A 28 -6.21 3.68 -23.77
CA VAL A 28 -6.98 2.76 -22.94
C VAL A 28 -8.45 3.17 -22.97
N GLU A 29 -9.34 2.20 -23.11
CA GLU A 29 -10.77 2.40 -22.90
C GLU A 29 -11.12 2.02 -21.47
N VAL A 30 -11.84 2.91 -20.78
CA VAL A 30 -12.21 2.71 -19.38
C VAL A 30 -13.72 2.77 -19.26
N TRP A 31 -14.30 1.76 -18.61
CA TRP A 31 -15.71 1.72 -18.24
C TRP A 31 -15.85 1.81 -16.72
N LYS A 32 -16.79 2.63 -16.25
CA LYS A 32 -17.21 2.68 -14.84
C LYS A 32 -18.47 1.83 -14.69
N GLU A 33 -18.31 0.63 -14.11
CA GLU A 33 -19.40 -0.32 -13.94
C GLU A 33 -20.29 0.05 -12.75
N SER A 34 -19.69 0.54 -11.67
CA SER A 34 -20.42 1.03 -10.50
C SER A 34 -19.60 2.01 -9.69
N GLU A 35 -20.30 2.84 -8.91
CA GLU A 35 -19.74 3.77 -7.94
C GLU A 35 -20.62 3.76 -6.69
N GLY A 36 -20.00 3.73 -5.52
CA GLY A 36 -20.71 3.82 -4.24
C GLY A 36 -19.85 4.47 -3.18
N SER A 37 -20.48 5.23 -2.30
CA SER A 37 -19.83 5.89 -1.16
C SER A 37 -20.18 5.18 0.14
N SER A 38 -19.19 4.96 1.00
CA SER A 38 -19.36 4.48 2.36
C SER A 38 -18.46 5.29 3.30
N GLY A 39 -19.06 6.15 4.11
CA GLY A 39 -18.33 7.13 4.93
C GLY A 39 -17.39 7.98 4.08
N SER A 40 -16.11 8.02 4.47
CA SER A 40 -15.04 8.77 3.82
C SER A 40 -14.38 8.03 2.64
N VAL A 41 -14.99 6.97 2.11
CA VAL A 41 -14.45 6.16 1.00
C VAL A 41 -15.45 6.08 -0.13
N ILE A 42 -15.01 6.41 -1.34
CA ILE A 42 -15.72 6.15 -2.58
C ILE A 42 -15.07 4.95 -3.26
N ARG A 43 -15.86 3.91 -3.54
CA ARG A 43 -15.43 2.72 -4.27
C ARG A 43 -15.97 2.77 -5.70
N ARG A 44 -15.10 2.51 -6.68
CA ARG A 44 -15.48 2.36 -8.09
C ARG A 44 -15.04 1.00 -8.63
N GLN A 45 -15.94 0.32 -9.32
CA GLN A 45 -15.60 -0.82 -10.16
C GLN A 45 -15.36 -0.33 -11.58
N LEU A 46 -14.14 -0.55 -12.07
CA LEU A 46 -13.70 -0.13 -13.39
C LEU A 46 -13.31 -1.34 -14.24
N LYS A 47 -13.57 -1.26 -15.54
CA LYS A 47 -12.92 -2.11 -16.54
C LYS A 47 -11.99 -1.26 -17.38
N ILE A 48 -10.76 -1.72 -17.58
CA ILE A 48 -9.74 -1.01 -18.36
C ILE A 48 -9.26 -1.92 -19.48
N ARG A 49 -9.44 -1.54 -20.73
CA ARG A 49 -8.92 -2.26 -21.89
C ARG A 49 -7.82 -1.45 -22.56
N PRO A 50 -6.55 -1.86 -22.44
CA PRO A 50 -5.49 -1.32 -23.27
C PRO A 50 -5.74 -1.59 -24.75
N SER A 51 -5.40 -0.62 -25.60
CA SER A 51 -5.48 -0.78 -27.04
C SER A 51 -4.61 -1.96 -27.49
N GLY A 52 -5.22 -2.92 -28.20
CA GLY A 52 -4.56 -4.13 -28.66
C GLY A 52 -4.69 -5.33 -27.72
N GLU A 53 -5.24 -5.16 -26.52
CA GLU A 53 -5.58 -6.29 -25.65
C GLU A 53 -7.01 -6.79 -25.89
N ALA A 54 -7.16 -8.11 -25.90
CA ALA A 54 -8.44 -8.76 -26.16
C ALA A 54 -9.43 -8.63 -24.97
N SER A 55 -8.93 -8.72 -23.75
CA SER A 55 -9.74 -8.70 -22.53
C SER A 55 -9.45 -7.49 -21.64
N PRO A 56 -10.49 -6.82 -21.10
CA PRO A 56 -10.30 -5.75 -20.12
C PRO A 56 -9.80 -6.29 -18.77
N TRP A 57 -9.03 -5.48 -18.05
CA TRP A 57 -8.69 -5.70 -16.65
C TRP A 57 -9.80 -5.16 -15.75
N THR A 58 -10.16 -5.92 -14.72
CA THR A 58 -11.06 -5.47 -13.67
C THR A 58 -10.26 -4.75 -12.59
N VAL A 59 -10.57 -3.48 -12.35
CA VAL A 59 -9.88 -2.63 -11.38
C VAL A 59 -10.88 -2.11 -10.36
N THR A 60 -10.57 -2.26 -9.08
CA THR A 60 -11.32 -1.62 -8.00
C THR A 60 -10.54 -0.40 -7.52
N GLN A 61 -11.12 0.79 -7.68
CA GLN A 61 -10.53 2.02 -7.19
C GLN A 61 -11.17 2.40 -5.85
N PHE A 62 -10.35 2.71 -4.86
CA PHE A 62 -10.76 3.32 -3.61
C PHE A 62 -10.25 4.76 -3.56
N GLN A 63 -11.17 5.72 -3.49
CA GLN A 63 -10.86 7.12 -3.26
C GLN A 63 -11.24 7.48 -1.82
N PHE A 64 -10.23 7.73 -0.99
CA PHE A 64 -10.44 8.23 0.35
C PHE A 64 -10.57 9.76 0.34
N THR A 65 -11.68 10.26 0.87
CA THR A 65 -12.04 11.68 0.92
C THR A 65 -11.94 12.26 2.35
N GLY A 66 -11.45 11.48 3.31
CA GLY A 66 -11.38 11.84 4.72
C GLY A 66 -10.13 12.59 5.14
N TRP A 67 -9.27 13.03 4.20
CA TRP A 67 -8.12 13.88 4.52
C TRP A 67 -8.60 15.30 4.85
N GLY A 68 -8.27 15.80 6.05
CA GLY A 68 -8.58 17.16 6.47
C GLY A 68 -7.61 18.19 5.89
N HIS A 69 -7.87 19.47 6.17
CA HIS A 69 -7.07 20.60 5.66
C HIS A 69 -5.57 20.56 6.04
N ASN A 70 -5.22 19.87 7.12
CA ASN A 70 -3.83 19.74 7.60
C ASN A 70 -3.13 18.48 7.05
N ASP A 71 -3.64 17.87 5.98
CA ASP A 71 -3.16 16.59 5.42
C ASP A 71 -3.16 15.44 6.44
N LEU A 72 -4.07 15.49 7.42
CA LEU A 72 -4.30 14.42 8.39
C LEU A 72 -5.77 13.97 8.33
N PRO A 73 -6.03 12.66 8.43
CA PRO A 73 -7.38 12.12 8.35
C PRO A 73 -7.98 11.91 9.74
N ASP A 74 -9.30 11.71 9.78
CA ASP A 74 -9.95 11.13 10.96
C ASP A 74 -9.44 9.71 11.22
N MET A 75 -9.17 9.39 12.49
CA MET A 75 -8.49 8.17 12.89
C MET A 75 -9.30 6.91 12.56
N GLU A 76 -10.61 6.92 12.84
CA GLU A 76 -11.47 5.76 12.62
C GLU A 76 -11.70 5.51 11.12
N SER A 77 -11.96 6.58 10.36
CA SER A 77 -12.08 6.50 8.91
C SER A 77 -10.80 5.98 8.24
N PHE A 78 -9.65 6.45 8.71
CA PHE A 78 -8.35 6.01 8.20
C PHE A 78 -8.03 4.56 8.56
N TYR A 79 -8.29 4.15 9.80
CA TYR A 79 -8.17 2.74 10.21
C TYR A 79 -9.01 1.82 9.31
N ASN A 80 -10.26 2.18 9.02
CA ASN A 80 -11.10 1.38 8.13
C ASN A 80 -10.51 1.25 6.72
N LEU A 81 -9.91 2.32 6.18
CA LEU A 81 -9.20 2.28 4.90
C LEU A 81 -8.00 1.30 4.93
N VAL A 82 -7.19 1.37 6.00
CA VAL A 82 -6.03 0.47 6.18
C VAL A 82 -6.47 -0.99 6.31
N VAL A 83 -7.57 -1.25 7.04
CA VAL A 83 -8.15 -2.60 7.15
C VAL A 83 -8.64 -3.12 5.81
N ILE A 84 -9.33 -2.29 5.02
CA ILE A 84 -9.77 -2.65 3.67
C ILE A 84 -8.56 -3.08 2.82
N GLN A 85 -7.49 -2.30 2.84
CA GLN A 85 -6.27 -2.60 2.08
C GLN A 85 -5.62 -3.90 2.52
N ASN A 86 -5.42 -4.11 3.82
CA ASN A 86 -4.79 -5.34 4.32
C ASN A 86 -5.65 -6.58 4.00
N ASN A 87 -6.97 -6.47 4.07
CA ASN A 87 -7.89 -7.55 3.65
C ASN A 87 -7.80 -7.84 2.14
N ILE A 88 -7.65 -6.81 1.30
CA ILE A 88 -7.42 -6.99 -0.13
C ILE A 88 -6.11 -7.73 -0.37
N LEU A 89 -5.01 -7.30 0.27
CA LEU A 89 -3.70 -7.96 0.11
C LEU A 89 -3.72 -9.42 0.57
N ALA A 90 -4.47 -9.74 1.63
CA ALA A 90 -4.61 -11.11 2.12
C ALA A 90 -5.42 -12.02 1.18
N THR A 91 -6.37 -11.46 0.42
CA THR A 91 -7.26 -12.23 -0.48
C THR A 91 -6.85 -12.17 -1.95
N HIS A 92 -6.07 -11.15 -2.33
CA HIS A 92 -5.62 -10.85 -3.69
C HIS A 92 -4.11 -10.59 -3.65
N SER A 93 -3.34 -11.59 -3.21
CA SER A 93 -1.89 -11.48 -3.09
C SER A 93 -1.23 -11.21 -4.45
N VAL A 94 -0.17 -10.40 -4.44
CA VAL A 94 0.56 -10.04 -5.65
C VAL A 94 1.19 -11.29 -6.26
N GLY A 95 0.90 -11.56 -7.53
CA GLY A 95 1.33 -12.78 -8.19
C GLY A 95 0.77 -12.89 -9.60
N TYR A 96 0.56 -14.11 -10.09
CA TYR A 96 0.12 -14.36 -11.46
C TYR A 96 -1.28 -13.79 -11.77
N GLY A 97 -2.16 -13.68 -10.76
CA GLY A 97 -3.53 -13.20 -10.92
C GLY A 97 -3.76 -11.72 -10.60
N PHE A 98 -2.89 -11.10 -9.79
CA PHE A 98 -3.06 -9.73 -9.31
C PHE A 98 -1.73 -8.96 -9.31
N GLY A 99 -1.77 -7.76 -9.88
CA GLY A 99 -0.66 -6.82 -9.82
C GLY A 99 -0.55 -6.11 -8.45
N PRO A 100 0.51 -5.32 -8.23
CA PRO A 100 0.65 -4.54 -7.02
C PRO A 100 -0.45 -3.47 -6.90
N THR A 101 -0.86 -3.16 -5.67
CA THR A 101 -1.77 -2.04 -5.42
C THR A 101 -1.10 -0.72 -5.81
N VAL A 102 -1.78 0.06 -6.64
CA VAL A 102 -1.35 1.42 -6.98
C VAL A 102 -1.95 2.39 -5.97
N VAL A 103 -1.09 3.15 -5.28
CA VAL A 103 -1.47 4.20 -4.33
C VAL A 103 -0.94 5.53 -4.84
N HIS A 104 -1.77 6.57 -4.84
CA HIS A 104 -1.33 7.93 -5.14
C HIS A 104 -2.15 8.96 -4.34
N CYS A 105 -1.65 10.20 -4.28
CA CYS A 105 -2.39 11.36 -3.81
C CYS A 105 -2.25 12.48 -4.86
N SER A 106 -1.59 13.60 -4.53
CA SER A 106 -1.24 14.68 -5.47
C SER A 106 0.21 14.57 -5.94
N ASP A 107 1.16 14.62 -5.01
CA ASP A 107 2.61 14.43 -5.26
C ASP A 107 3.07 12.97 -5.04
N GLY A 108 2.22 12.15 -4.42
CA GLY A 108 2.51 10.76 -4.09
C GLY A 108 3.51 10.63 -2.94
N VAL A 109 3.53 11.59 -2.01
CA VAL A 109 4.55 11.66 -0.95
C VAL A 109 3.92 11.66 0.45
N GLY A 110 3.16 12.68 0.82
CA GLY A 110 2.67 12.85 2.20
C GLY A 110 1.57 11.85 2.61
N PRO A 111 0.31 12.05 2.16
CA PRO A 111 -0.79 11.12 2.44
C PRO A 111 -0.52 9.68 1.96
N THR A 112 0.15 9.54 0.82
CA THR A 112 0.58 8.23 0.29
C THR A 112 1.55 7.53 1.23
N GLY A 113 2.57 8.22 1.73
CA GLY A 113 3.54 7.64 2.66
C GLY A 113 2.90 7.28 4.00
N THR A 114 2.06 8.17 4.53
CA THR A 114 1.33 7.92 5.79
C THR A 114 0.45 6.66 5.66
N PHE A 115 -0.30 6.53 4.57
CA PHE A 115 -1.10 5.35 4.30
C PHE A 115 -0.27 4.06 4.16
N MET A 116 0.80 4.09 3.35
CA MET A 116 1.65 2.92 3.15
C MET A 116 2.31 2.44 4.45
N VAL A 117 2.87 3.37 5.23
CA VAL A 117 3.48 3.06 6.52
C VAL A 117 2.44 2.50 7.50
N ALA A 118 1.25 3.08 7.56
CA ALA A 118 0.17 2.57 8.41
C ALA A 118 -0.24 1.14 8.07
N CYS A 119 -0.31 0.78 6.78
CA CYS A 119 -0.57 -0.59 6.34
C CYS A 119 0.48 -1.58 6.89
N PHE A 120 1.77 -1.24 6.78
CA PHE A 120 2.85 -2.06 7.31
C PHE A 120 2.82 -2.16 8.84
N LEU A 121 2.56 -1.04 9.53
CA LEU A 121 2.50 -1.01 10.99
C LEU A 121 1.35 -1.86 11.51
N LEU A 122 0.16 -1.78 10.92
CA LEU A 122 -0.98 -2.58 11.34
C LEU A 122 -0.73 -4.08 11.11
N ASP A 123 -0.16 -4.43 9.95
CA ASP A 123 0.20 -5.83 9.67
C ASP A 123 1.25 -6.35 10.67
N ARG A 124 2.28 -5.55 10.95
CA ARG A 124 3.32 -5.89 11.93
C ARG A 124 2.77 -6.00 13.35
N LEU A 125 1.88 -5.11 13.76
CA LEU A 125 1.19 -5.14 15.06
C LEU A 125 0.43 -6.46 15.25
N ARG A 126 -0.28 -6.91 14.21
CA ARG A 126 -1.05 -8.16 14.24
C ARG A 126 -0.16 -9.41 14.28
N MET A 127 1.01 -9.36 13.64
CA MET A 127 1.95 -10.49 13.59
C MET A 127 2.89 -10.59 14.79
N ASN A 128 3.52 -9.48 15.19
CA ASN A 128 4.50 -9.42 16.28
C ASN A 128 4.51 -8.03 16.94
N PRO A 129 3.58 -7.76 17.88
CA PRO A 129 3.38 -6.45 18.48
C PRO A 129 4.59 -5.96 19.29
N GLN A 130 5.44 -6.86 19.79
CA GLN A 130 6.63 -6.52 20.57
C GLN A 130 7.78 -5.96 19.72
N SER A 131 7.62 -5.90 18.39
CA SER A 131 8.68 -5.56 17.44
C SER A 131 8.29 -4.45 16.46
N VAL A 132 7.33 -3.61 16.84
CA VAL A 132 6.86 -2.51 16.00
C VAL A 132 7.79 -1.31 16.16
N ASP A 133 8.46 -0.94 15.09
CA ASP A 133 9.32 0.24 15.01
C ASP A 133 8.76 1.21 13.97
N ILE A 134 8.14 2.28 14.44
CA ILE A 134 7.49 3.29 13.59
C ILE A 134 8.54 4.02 12.74
N ILE A 135 9.63 4.47 13.35
CA ILE A 135 10.69 5.22 12.65
C ILE A 135 11.41 4.30 11.67
N GLY A 136 11.77 3.09 12.09
CA GLY A 136 12.40 2.09 11.24
C GLY A 136 11.53 1.74 10.03
N THR A 137 10.21 1.63 10.21
CA THR A 137 9.26 1.38 9.11
C THR A 137 9.21 2.55 8.13
N ILE A 138 9.19 3.80 8.62
CA ILE A 138 9.24 4.99 7.77
C ILE A 138 10.55 5.00 6.96
N LEU A 139 11.68 4.85 7.62
CA LEU A 139 13.00 4.85 6.98
C LEU A 139 13.15 3.72 5.95
N ALA A 140 12.63 2.53 6.25
CA ALA A 140 12.63 1.41 5.32
C ALA A 140 11.76 1.69 4.08
N THR A 141 10.59 2.32 4.27
CA THR A 141 9.69 2.70 3.17
C THR A 141 10.32 3.80 2.30
N GLN A 142 11.05 4.74 2.92
CA GLN A 142 11.75 5.82 2.23
C GLN A 142 12.89 5.33 1.31
N LYS A 143 13.43 4.11 1.52
CA LYS A 143 14.40 3.50 0.59
C LYS A 143 13.79 3.24 -0.80
N TRP A 144 12.50 2.96 -0.87
CA TRP A 144 11.80 2.68 -2.13
C TRP A 144 11.28 3.94 -2.81
N ARG A 145 10.88 4.95 -2.02
CA ARG A 145 10.48 6.26 -2.53
C ARG A 145 10.89 7.31 -1.51
N ALA A 146 11.81 8.18 -1.92
CA ALA A 146 12.28 9.27 -1.07
C ALA A 146 11.10 10.12 -0.58
N ASN A 147 11.29 10.74 0.58
CA ASN A 147 10.38 11.73 1.13
C ASN A 147 9.02 11.21 1.62
N LEU A 148 8.77 9.91 1.77
CA LEU A 148 7.49 9.47 2.34
C LEU A 148 7.32 9.86 3.82
N ALA A 149 6.13 10.36 4.20
CA ALA A 149 5.76 10.78 5.57
C ALA A 149 6.75 11.78 6.22
N GLN A 150 6.94 12.96 5.62
CA GLN A 150 8.00 13.90 6.02
C GLN A 150 7.68 14.80 7.20
N THR A 151 6.40 15.08 7.44
CA THR A 151 6.05 16.12 8.41
C THR A 151 6.02 15.55 9.81
N TRP A 152 6.40 16.37 10.79
CA TRP A 152 6.24 16.02 12.20
C TRP A 152 4.81 15.61 12.54
N SER A 153 3.82 16.27 11.92
CA SER A 153 2.40 15.95 12.10
C SER A 153 2.03 14.56 11.59
N GLN A 154 2.59 14.11 10.46
CA GLN A 154 2.37 12.75 9.94
C GLN A 154 3.04 11.70 10.82
N LEU A 155 4.25 11.98 11.31
CA LEU A 155 4.93 11.10 12.26
C LEU A 155 4.12 10.94 13.54
N GLN A 156 3.71 12.05 14.15
CA GLN A 156 2.87 12.04 15.36
C GLN A 156 1.54 11.31 15.11
N PHE A 157 0.94 11.50 13.93
CA PHE A 157 -0.28 10.77 13.56
C PHE A 157 -0.05 9.26 13.50
N LEU A 158 1.09 8.79 12.96
CA LEU A 158 1.42 7.36 12.92
C LEU A 158 1.60 6.74 14.31
N TYR A 159 2.18 7.49 15.28
CA TYR A 159 2.19 7.05 16.69
C TYR A 159 0.78 6.91 17.24
N ASN A 160 -0.05 7.93 17.10
CA ASN A 160 -1.45 7.89 17.56
C ASN A 160 -2.24 6.76 16.87
N PHE A 161 -1.94 6.47 15.61
CA PHE A 161 -2.56 5.38 14.85
C PHE A 161 -2.21 4.01 15.43
N VAL A 162 -0.94 3.79 15.79
CA VAL A 162 -0.49 2.55 16.44
C VAL A 162 -1.20 2.37 17.78
N ASP A 163 -1.25 3.40 18.62
CA ASP A 163 -1.96 3.35 19.90
C ASP A 163 -3.45 3.03 19.71
N PHE A 164 -4.10 3.71 18.75
CA PHE A 164 -5.49 3.44 18.41
C PHE A 164 -5.73 1.99 17.97
N CYS A 165 -4.80 1.40 17.19
CA CYS A 165 -4.91 0.02 16.74
C CYS A 165 -4.75 -0.98 17.90
N ILE A 166 -3.84 -0.71 18.83
CA ILE A 166 -3.64 -1.54 20.03
C ILE A 166 -4.93 -1.60 20.84
N ASP A 167 -5.54 -0.45 21.11
CA ASP A 167 -6.80 -0.35 21.87
C ASP A 167 -7.96 -1.01 21.11
N ARG A 168 -8.12 -0.68 19.81
CA ARG A 168 -9.26 -1.16 19.00
C ARG A 168 -9.23 -2.67 18.77
N GLU A 169 -8.05 -3.26 18.61
CA GLU A 169 -7.90 -4.70 18.37
C GLU A 169 -7.57 -5.50 19.66
N ASN A 170 -7.48 -4.83 20.82
CA ASN A 170 -7.07 -5.44 22.10
C ASN A 170 -5.74 -6.20 21.99
N ILE A 171 -4.74 -5.59 21.34
CA ILE A 171 -3.44 -6.21 21.11
C ILE A 171 -2.64 -6.18 22.42
N GLY A 172 -2.27 -7.35 22.94
CA GLY A 172 -1.47 -7.48 24.17
C GLY A 172 -2.24 -7.81 25.45
N THR A 173 -3.58 -7.76 25.44
CA THR A 173 -4.41 -8.24 26.57
C THR A 173 -4.81 -9.72 26.46
N ARG A 174 -4.59 -10.36 25.30
CA ARG A 174 -4.64 -11.82 25.17
C ARG A 174 -3.41 -12.43 25.83
N SER A 175 -3.63 -13.06 26.99
CA SER A 175 -2.65 -13.93 27.64
C SER A 175 -2.00 -14.85 26.60
N LEU A 176 -0.68 -14.75 26.46
CA LEU A 176 0.13 -15.66 25.66
C LEU A 176 0.07 -17.04 26.32
N ALA A 177 -0.96 -17.83 26.04
CA ALA A 177 -0.82 -19.26 26.17
C ALA A 177 0.30 -19.68 25.20
N PRO A 178 1.38 -20.32 25.68
CA PRO A 178 2.52 -20.62 24.82
C PRO A 178 2.06 -21.55 23.70
N SER A 179 2.09 -21.04 22.46
CA SER A 179 1.88 -21.87 21.28
C SER A 179 3.12 -22.74 21.12
N THR A 180 3.01 -24.02 21.50
CA THR A 180 3.97 -25.06 21.15
C THR A 180 3.87 -25.38 19.66
N ARG A 181 4.28 -24.45 18.80
CA ARG A 181 4.72 -24.79 17.44
C ARG A 181 6.23 -24.79 17.42
N ILE A 182 6.78 -25.97 17.67
CA ILE A 182 8.17 -26.28 17.32
C ILE A 182 8.23 -26.23 15.80
N MET A 183 8.87 -25.20 15.25
CA MET A 183 9.28 -25.18 13.85
C MET A 183 10.43 -26.17 13.69
N PRO A 184 10.40 -27.10 12.72
CA PRO A 184 11.54 -27.96 12.47
C PRO A 184 12.72 -27.09 11.99
N TYR A 185 13.87 -27.26 12.64
CA TYR A 185 15.13 -26.65 12.24
C TYR A 185 15.60 -27.30 10.94
N GLU A 186 15.61 -26.55 9.84
CA GLU A 186 16.32 -26.93 8.61
C GLU A 186 17.76 -26.40 8.69
N ALA A 187 18.72 -27.30 8.55
CA ALA A 187 20.14 -26.97 8.60
C ALA A 187 20.53 -26.04 7.42
N PRO A 188 21.47 -25.10 7.61
CA PRO A 188 21.94 -24.24 6.53
C PRO A 188 22.56 -25.08 5.40
N VAL A 189 22.14 -24.79 4.17
CA VAL A 189 22.77 -25.35 2.97
C VAL A 189 24.12 -24.66 2.79
N GLU A 190 25.22 -25.42 2.81
CA GLU A 190 26.55 -24.93 2.45
C GLU A 190 26.52 -24.45 1.00
N TYR A 191 26.72 -23.14 0.80
CA TYR A 191 26.92 -22.57 -0.52
C TYR A 191 28.41 -22.72 -0.88
N ASP A 192 28.72 -23.66 -1.77
CA ASP A 192 30.02 -23.70 -2.41
C ASP A 192 30.23 -22.40 -3.21
N SER A 193 31.33 -21.71 -2.90
CA SER A 193 31.69 -20.47 -3.56
C SER A 193 32.06 -20.73 -5.02
N PRO A 194 31.57 -19.95 -5.99
CA PRO A 194 31.94 -20.15 -7.38
C PRO A 194 33.42 -19.82 -7.60
N VAL A 195 34.13 -20.75 -8.23
CA VAL A 195 35.52 -20.60 -8.67
C VAL A 195 35.58 -19.54 -9.77
N ASP A 196 36.40 -18.51 -9.54
CA ASP A 196 36.59 -17.34 -10.39
C ASP A 196 37.36 -17.72 -11.68
N PRO A 197 36.79 -17.59 -12.90
CA PRO A 197 37.47 -18.01 -14.13
C PRO A 197 38.18 -16.82 -14.80
N PHE A 198 39.10 -16.16 -14.09
CA PHE A 198 40.00 -15.18 -14.71
C PHE A 198 41.37 -15.12 -14.01
N GLN A 199 42.18 -16.15 -14.23
CA GLN A 199 43.65 -15.96 -14.32
C GLN A 199 44.20 -16.80 -15.47
N SER A 200 44.29 -16.16 -16.64
CA SER A 200 45.06 -16.64 -17.78
C SER A 200 46.56 -16.44 -17.53
N ASN A 201 47.32 -17.53 -17.69
CA ASN A 201 48.69 -17.65 -18.21
C ASN A 201 49.64 -16.46 -18.09
N ALA A 202 50.76 -16.65 -17.37
CA ALA A 202 52.07 -16.21 -17.81
C ALA A 202 53.21 -16.97 -17.07
N VAL A 203 54.18 -17.42 -17.87
CA VAL A 203 55.58 -17.80 -17.54
C VAL A 203 55.72 -19.13 -16.76
N GLU A 204 56.44 -20.16 -17.22
CA GLU A 204 57.66 -20.27 -18.03
C GLU A 204 57.65 -21.59 -18.84
#